data_AF-A0A9X1I2Q7-F1
#
_entry.id   AF-A0A9X1I2Q7-F1
#
_cell.length_a   1.000
_cell.length_b   1.000
_cell.length_c   1.000
_cell.angle_alpha   90.00
_cell.angle_beta   90.00
_cell.angle_gamma   90.00
#
_symmetry.space_group_name_H-M   'P 1'
#
loop_
_entity.id
_entity.type
_entity.pdbx_description
1 polymer ?
#
loop_
_entity_poly.entity_id
_entity_poly.type
_entity_poly.pdbx_seq_one_letter_code
_entity_poly.pdbx_strand_id
1 'polypeptide(L)'
;MKKIKNVLLLIASVLAIYSCETDADTVAEISDEAGLIIDVNTTLNSSILGSPEAGVDLDEAMVTITNAYLNLTVSLTAGSLDDIEKIEIVKSFNSGTEAVVAESTTLPLNIEISDLESLFEGLDVSESDLRIGDVLTFRTKVYQTDGDVYYYSTSLGNYDMVVNCSSDLAASYVIDYTSGPGTHVVTELSPGLYEMDSMMGWPGSGYTITFTDTCGILSIINDWQFSNVIYGEGYVDNDGNIVWETSGVENVYDGSSWIMYRQ
;
A
#
# COMPACT_ATOMS: atom_id res chain seq x y z
N MET A 1 43.51 -27.12 35.91
CA MET A 1 42.22 -26.39 36.08
C MET A 1 42.36 -24.86 36.17
N LYS A 2 43.46 -24.27 36.67
CA LYS A 2 43.62 -22.79 36.73
C LYS A 2 43.73 -22.09 35.37
N LYS A 3 44.31 -22.74 34.35
CA LYS A 3 44.49 -22.12 33.03
C LYS A 3 43.22 -22.04 32.18
N ILE A 4 42.25 -22.93 32.40
CA ILE A 4 40.95 -22.91 31.68
C ILE A 4 40.04 -21.81 32.22
N LYS A 5 40.07 -21.54 33.54
CA LYS A 5 39.29 -20.44 34.13
C LYS A 5 39.74 -19.06 33.63
N ASN A 6 41.04 -18.87 33.38
CA ASN A 6 41.56 -17.60 32.85
C ASN A 6 41.26 -17.41 31.35
N VAL A 7 41.09 -18.48 30.58
CA VAL A 7 40.71 -18.41 29.16
C VAL A 7 39.20 -18.13 29.02
N LEU A 8 38.36 -18.72 29.86
CA LEU A 8 36.91 -18.44 29.88
C LEU A 8 36.59 -17.00 30.31
N LEU A 9 37.36 -16.44 31.25
CA LEU A 9 37.17 -15.05 31.70
C LEU A 9 37.53 -14.02 30.63
N LEU A 10 38.48 -14.36 29.75
CA LEU A 10 38.96 -13.49 28.68
C LEU A 10 38.02 -13.51 27.45
N ILE A 11 37.33 -14.63 27.21
CA ILE A 11 36.29 -14.74 26.17
C ILE A 11 35.00 -14.01 26.58
N ALA A 12 34.65 -14.03 27.88
CA ALA A 12 33.49 -13.28 28.39
C ALA A 12 33.69 -11.75 28.35
N SER A 13 34.93 -11.25 28.47
CA SER A 13 35.22 -9.81 28.37
C SER A 13 35.23 -9.27 26.94
N VAL A 14 35.47 -10.13 25.93
CA VAL A 14 35.45 -9.72 24.51
C VAL A 14 34.01 -9.67 23.96
N LEU A 15 33.09 -10.43 24.54
CA LEU A 15 31.66 -10.40 24.17
C LEU A 15 30.91 -9.18 24.73
N ALA A 16 31.46 -8.45 25.72
CA ALA A 16 30.85 -7.24 26.26
C ALA A 16 31.11 -5.97 25.43
N ILE A 17 31.97 -6.04 24.41
CA ILE A 17 32.33 -4.90 23.54
C ILE A 17 31.66 -4.98 22.16
N TYR A 18 30.97 -6.09 21.86
CA TYR A 18 30.21 -6.30 20.63
C TYR A 18 28.69 -6.20 20.81
N SER A 19 28.21 -5.83 22.00
CA SER A 19 26.79 -5.54 22.24
C SER A 19 26.48 -4.03 22.25
N CYS A 20 27.28 -3.22 21.55
CA CYS A 20 26.75 -1.99 20.97
C CYS A 20 25.97 -2.40 19.71
N GLU A 21 24.82 -3.05 19.90
CA GLU A 21 23.70 -2.80 19.00
C GLU A 21 23.24 -1.38 19.31
N THR A 22 23.43 -0.52 18.31
CA THR A 22 22.90 0.83 18.26
C THR A 22 21.38 0.78 18.18
N ASP A 23 20.79 1.64 19.00
CA ASP A 23 19.46 2.24 18.93
C ASP A 23 18.27 1.34 19.27
N ALA A 24 17.96 1.37 20.57
CA ALA A 24 16.60 1.17 21.02
C ALA A 24 15.75 2.37 20.55
N ASP A 25 14.63 2.07 19.90
CA ASP A 25 13.49 2.97 19.67
C ASP A 25 13.23 3.87 20.88
N THR A 26 13.59 5.15 20.79
CA THR A 26 13.06 6.17 21.69
C THR A 26 12.85 7.46 20.91
N VAL A 27 11.58 7.77 20.66
CA VAL A 27 11.09 9.15 20.74
C VAL A 27 10.43 9.24 22.13
N ALA A 28 11.24 9.45 23.15
CA ALA A 28 10.84 9.64 24.53
C ALA A 28 11.26 11.02 25.05
N GLU A 29 10.41 12.03 24.88
CA GLU A 29 10.26 13.36 25.53
C GLU A 29 11.43 13.97 26.37
N ILE A 30 12.71 13.67 26.09
CA ILE A 30 13.84 14.15 26.89
C ILE A 30 15.07 14.44 26.01
N SER A 31 15.18 15.73 25.66
CA SER A 31 16.40 16.53 25.46
C SER A 31 17.30 16.33 24.23
N ASP A 32 17.04 15.40 23.31
CA ASP A 32 17.75 15.36 22.00
C ASP A 32 16.91 14.67 20.91
N GLU A 33 15.61 14.98 20.88
CA GLU A 33 14.62 14.39 20.00
C GLU A 33 13.78 15.48 19.34
N ALA A 34 13.05 15.15 18.27
CA ALA A 34 12.24 16.09 17.51
C ALA A 34 11.23 16.92 18.36
N GLY A 35 10.93 16.53 19.60
CA GLY A 35 10.07 17.30 20.51
C GLY A 35 8.56 17.14 20.25
N LEU A 36 8.22 16.29 19.29
CA LEU A 36 6.85 15.89 18.98
C LEU A 36 6.78 14.46 18.45
N ILE A 37 5.56 13.92 18.45
CA ILE A 37 5.20 12.63 17.87
C ILE A 37 4.16 12.91 16.80
N ILE A 38 4.39 12.40 15.59
CA ILE A 38 3.42 12.45 14.49
C ILE A 38 2.74 11.10 14.25
N ASP A 39 1.71 11.15 13.43
CA ASP A 39 1.10 10.00 12.79
C ASP A 39 0.92 10.30 11.30
N VAL A 40 1.28 9.33 10.45
CA VAL A 40 1.17 9.41 8.99
C VAL A 40 0.10 8.43 8.53
N ASN A 41 -0.98 8.95 7.95
CA ASN A 41 -2.07 8.15 7.44
C ASN A 41 -2.29 8.40 5.96
N THR A 42 -2.76 7.38 5.25
CA THR A 42 -3.20 7.51 3.85
C THR A 42 -4.62 6.99 3.68
N THR A 43 -5.28 7.42 2.60
CA THR A 43 -6.53 6.81 2.18
C THR A 43 -6.30 5.40 1.60
N LEU A 44 -7.33 4.56 1.61
CA LEU A 44 -7.24 3.18 1.09
C LEU A 44 -6.94 3.10 -0.41
N ASN A 45 -7.36 4.12 -1.17
CA ASN A 45 -7.11 4.23 -2.61
C ASN A 45 -5.75 4.87 -2.93
N SER A 46 -4.90 5.16 -1.92
CA SER A 46 -3.52 5.60 -2.16
C SER A 46 -2.70 4.43 -2.67
N SER A 47 -2.44 4.40 -3.98
CA SER A 47 -1.79 3.28 -4.65
C SER A 47 -1.21 3.67 -6.01
N ILE A 48 -0.23 2.89 -6.47
CA ILE A 48 0.16 2.80 -7.88
C ILE A 48 -0.25 1.40 -8.35
N LEU A 49 -1.20 1.35 -9.28
CA LEU A 49 -1.73 0.12 -9.85
C LEU A 49 -1.36 0.06 -11.33
N GLY A 50 -0.97 -1.11 -11.80
CA GLY A 50 -0.72 -1.33 -13.21
C GLY A 50 -0.58 -2.79 -13.60
N SER A 51 -0.46 -3.00 -14.91
CA SER A 51 -0.35 -4.32 -15.51
C SER A 51 0.98 -4.46 -16.26
N PRO A 52 1.75 -5.53 -16.03
CA PRO A 52 2.99 -5.79 -16.73
C PRO A 52 2.71 -6.21 -18.17
N GLU A 53 3.69 -5.99 -19.04
CA GLU A 53 3.69 -6.49 -20.41
C GLU A 53 3.47 -8.02 -20.45
N ALA A 54 2.48 -8.46 -21.23
CA ALA A 54 2.11 -9.86 -21.30
C ALA A 54 3.22 -10.71 -21.93
N GLY A 55 3.58 -11.80 -21.25
CA GLY A 55 4.57 -12.77 -21.74
C GLY A 55 6.03 -12.36 -21.56
N VAL A 56 6.29 -11.29 -20.79
CA VAL A 56 7.61 -10.86 -20.34
C VAL A 56 7.76 -11.17 -18.85
N ASP A 57 8.96 -11.54 -18.40
CA ASP A 57 9.23 -11.75 -16.99
C ASP A 57 9.05 -10.44 -16.21
N LEU A 58 8.52 -10.51 -14.97
CA LEU A 58 8.08 -9.33 -14.21
C LEU A 58 9.18 -8.29 -13.94
N ASP A 59 10.44 -8.72 -13.87
CA ASP A 59 11.61 -7.85 -13.67
C ASP A 59 12.00 -7.08 -14.94
N GLU A 60 11.64 -7.59 -16.11
CA GLU A 60 11.90 -6.95 -17.41
C GLU A 60 10.65 -6.27 -17.99
N ALA A 61 9.46 -6.65 -17.55
CA ALA A 61 8.18 -6.21 -18.08
C ALA A 61 7.93 -4.73 -17.83
N MET A 62 7.59 -4.00 -18.89
CA MET A 62 7.08 -2.64 -18.79
C MET A 62 5.72 -2.66 -18.11
N VAL A 63 5.44 -1.69 -17.24
CA VAL A 63 4.16 -1.59 -16.54
C VAL A 63 3.31 -0.51 -17.21
N THR A 64 2.08 -0.87 -17.59
CA THR A 64 1.04 0.10 -17.97
C THR A 64 0.31 0.52 -16.72
N ILE A 65 0.45 1.78 -16.30
CA ILE A 65 -0.16 2.29 -15.08
C ILE A 65 -1.63 2.63 -15.33
N THR A 66 -2.52 2.08 -14.50
CA THR A 66 -3.96 2.30 -14.56
C THR A 66 -4.46 3.24 -13.46
N ASN A 67 -3.75 3.31 -12.34
CA ASN A 67 -4.03 4.26 -11.26
C ASN A 67 -2.73 4.71 -10.60
N ALA A 68 -2.66 5.99 -10.25
CA ALA A 68 -1.57 6.58 -9.49
C ALA A 68 -2.15 7.70 -8.63
N TYR A 69 -2.39 7.40 -7.36
CA TYR A 69 -3.03 8.33 -6.42
C TYR A 69 -2.36 8.24 -5.06
N LEU A 70 -2.14 9.39 -4.43
CA LEU A 70 -1.70 9.53 -3.05
C LEU A 70 -2.58 10.57 -2.36
N ASN A 71 -3.13 10.20 -1.22
CA ASN A 71 -3.72 11.14 -0.28
C ASN A 71 -3.19 10.81 1.12
N LEU A 72 -2.25 11.65 1.57
CA LEU A 72 -1.47 11.46 2.79
C LEU A 72 -1.69 12.63 3.73
N THR A 73 -1.95 12.31 4.99
CA THR A 73 -2.09 13.27 6.08
C THR A 73 -1.06 12.97 7.15
N VAL A 74 -0.23 13.97 7.47
CA VAL A 74 0.61 13.97 8.67
C VAL A 74 -0.07 14.77 9.76
N SER A 75 -0.27 14.16 10.92
CA SER A 75 -0.95 14.77 12.07
C SER A 75 -0.07 14.76 13.32
N LEU A 76 -0.28 15.74 14.20
CA LEU A 76 0.37 15.77 15.51
C LEU A 76 -0.37 14.83 16.46
N THR A 77 0.34 13.87 17.04
CA THR A 77 -0.18 12.97 18.07
C THR A 77 0.12 13.51 19.47
N ALA A 78 1.34 14.01 19.70
CA ALA A 78 1.77 14.58 20.99
C ALA A 78 2.95 15.54 20.82
N GLY A 79 3.24 16.37 21.83
CA GLY A 79 4.35 17.32 21.84
C GLY A 79 3.98 18.73 21.38
N SER A 80 4.97 19.53 21.02
CA SER A 80 4.81 20.93 20.57
C SER A 80 5.57 21.23 19.28
N LEU A 81 5.10 22.24 18.55
CA LEU A 81 5.77 22.79 17.36
C LEU A 81 6.64 24.01 17.68
N ASP A 82 6.74 24.43 18.95
CA ASP A 82 7.39 25.70 19.33
C ASP A 82 8.87 25.78 18.94
N ASP A 83 9.59 24.66 18.99
CA ASP A 83 11.02 24.56 18.62
C ASP A 83 11.23 24.04 17.18
N ILE A 84 10.15 23.91 16.40
CA ILE A 84 10.17 23.39 15.03
C ILE A 84 10.20 24.53 14.02
N GLU A 85 11.22 24.55 13.17
CA GLU A 85 11.30 25.45 12.03
C GLU A 85 10.36 25.01 10.92
N LYS A 86 10.45 23.74 10.50
CA LYS A 86 9.56 23.15 9.50
C LYS A 86 9.48 21.64 9.59
N ILE A 87 8.39 21.11 9.05
CA ILE A 87 8.16 19.70 8.76
C ILE A 87 8.19 19.55 7.24
N GLU A 88 8.94 18.58 6.74
CA GLU A 88 9.13 18.35 5.32
C GLU A 88 8.82 16.90 5.00
N ILE A 89 7.97 16.68 4.00
CA ILE A 89 7.74 15.36 3.43
C ILE A 89 8.63 15.24 2.21
N VAL A 90 9.42 14.18 2.19
CA VAL A 90 10.26 13.81 1.06
C VAL A 90 9.83 12.47 0.51
N LYS A 91 10.12 12.24 -0.76
CA LYS A 91 9.93 10.97 -1.44
C LYS A 91 11.23 10.46 -2.03
N SER A 92 11.36 9.15 -2.15
CA SER A 92 12.47 8.48 -2.84
C SER A 92 11.96 7.24 -3.56
N PHE A 93 12.53 6.94 -4.72
CA PHE A 93 12.22 5.74 -5.49
C PHE A 93 13.30 4.69 -5.28
N ASN A 94 12.93 3.48 -4.85
CA ASN A 94 13.85 2.35 -4.62
C ASN A 94 15.11 2.72 -3.80
N SER A 95 14.91 3.50 -2.71
CA SER A 95 16.00 4.03 -1.86
C SER A 95 17.00 4.96 -2.57
N GLY A 96 16.60 5.55 -3.70
CA GLY A 96 17.39 6.50 -4.47
C GLY A 96 17.45 7.92 -3.86
N THR A 97 17.72 8.91 -4.71
CA THR A 97 17.77 10.32 -4.31
C THR A 97 16.41 10.78 -3.81
N GLU A 98 16.41 11.63 -2.78
CA GLU A 98 15.19 12.22 -2.26
C GLU A 98 14.79 13.49 -3.01
N ALA A 99 13.48 13.67 -3.17
CA ALA A 99 12.86 14.89 -3.61
C ALA A 99 11.88 15.40 -2.55
N VAL A 100 11.78 16.72 -2.39
CA VAL A 100 10.79 17.34 -1.51
C VAL A 100 9.41 17.26 -2.15
N VAL A 101 8.42 16.81 -1.37
CA VAL A 101 7.00 16.75 -1.76
C VAL A 101 6.26 17.97 -1.23
N ALA A 102 6.42 18.25 0.07
CA ALA A 102 5.76 19.38 0.71
C ALA A 102 6.53 19.80 1.97
N GLU A 103 6.35 21.06 2.36
CA GLU A 103 6.89 21.63 3.60
C GLU A 103 5.77 22.37 4.34
N SER A 104 5.79 22.35 5.67
CA SER A 104 4.84 23.06 6.51
C SER A 104 5.43 23.43 7.86
N THR A 105 4.96 24.53 8.45
CA THR A 105 5.26 24.89 9.85
C THR A 105 4.10 24.54 10.80
N THR A 106 3.02 23.96 10.26
CA THR A 106 1.83 23.57 11.01
C THR A 106 1.36 22.17 10.66
N LEU A 107 0.63 21.54 11.59
CA LEU A 107 -0.05 20.27 11.39
C LEU A 107 -1.56 20.43 11.63
N PRO A 108 -2.42 19.66 10.94
CA PRO A 108 -2.07 18.59 10.00
C PRO A 108 -1.57 19.11 8.64
N LEU A 109 -0.64 18.38 8.03
CA LEU A 109 -0.16 18.58 6.66
C LEU A 109 -0.85 17.56 5.75
N ASN A 110 -1.63 18.02 4.78
CA ASN A 110 -2.33 17.18 3.81
C ASN A 110 -1.67 17.28 2.44
N ILE A 111 -1.42 16.15 1.82
CA ILE A 111 -0.80 16.01 0.49
C ILE A 111 -1.75 15.17 -0.35
N GLU A 112 -2.15 15.70 -1.51
CA GLU A 112 -2.93 14.98 -2.52
C GLU A 112 -2.20 15.07 -3.86
N ILE A 113 -1.92 13.91 -4.45
CA ILE A 113 -1.27 13.76 -5.75
C ILE A 113 -2.10 12.76 -6.57
N SER A 114 -2.55 13.16 -7.75
CA SER A 114 -3.54 12.41 -8.54
C SER A 114 -3.01 11.85 -9.85
N ASP A 115 -1.70 11.92 -10.08
CA ASP A 115 -1.07 11.44 -11.31
C ASP A 115 0.38 11.00 -11.07
N LEU A 116 0.85 10.14 -11.97
CA LEU A 116 2.18 9.53 -11.88
C LEU A 116 3.32 10.53 -12.07
N GLU A 117 3.14 11.51 -12.97
CA GLU A 117 4.15 12.53 -13.26
C GLU A 117 4.47 13.34 -12.00
N SER A 118 3.44 13.80 -11.29
CA SER A 118 3.55 14.51 -10.01
C SER A 118 4.10 13.61 -8.90
N LEU A 119 3.78 12.31 -8.90
CA LEU A 119 4.39 11.35 -7.97
C LEU A 119 5.90 11.21 -8.19
N PHE A 120 6.40 11.38 -9.41
CA PHE A 120 7.85 11.31 -9.70
C PHE A 120 8.54 12.65 -9.86
N GLU A 121 7.82 13.77 -9.75
CA GLU A 121 8.45 15.09 -9.85
C GLU A 121 9.65 15.22 -8.88
N GLY A 122 10.80 15.64 -9.43
CA GLY A 122 12.05 15.77 -8.67
C GLY A 122 12.84 14.47 -8.48
N LEU A 123 12.27 13.32 -8.84
CA LEU A 123 12.98 12.06 -8.96
C LEU A 123 13.48 11.92 -10.41
N ASP A 124 14.72 11.48 -10.60
CA ASP A 124 15.28 11.20 -11.94
C ASP A 124 14.76 9.86 -12.45
N VAL A 125 13.43 9.72 -12.49
CA VAL A 125 12.68 8.49 -12.75
C VAL A 125 11.55 8.82 -13.71
N SER A 126 11.35 7.95 -14.69
CA SER A 126 10.27 8.02 -15.68
C SER A 126 9.35 6.81 -15.55
N GLU A 127 8.17 6.86 -16.18
CA GLU A 127 7.27 5.71 -16.23
C GLU A 127 7.94 4.46 -16.82
N SER A 128 8.88 4.62 -17.76
CA SER A 128 9.61 3.48 -18.35
C SER A 128 10.56 2.76 -17.39
N ASP A 129 10.91 3.40 -16.28
CA ASP A 129 11.78 2.82 -15.25
C ASP A 129 10.99 1.95 -14.27
N LEU A 130 9.65 2.00 -14.29
CA LEU A 130 8.81 1.28 -13.35
C LEU A 130 8.71 -0.21 -13.63
N ARG A 131 8.80 -0.99 -12.57
CA ARG A 131 8.53 -2.42 -12.50
C ARG A 131 7.56 -2.72 -11.38
N ILE A 132 6.84 -3.83 -11.54
CA ILE A 132 6.00 -4.36 -10.47
C ILE A 132 6.89 -4.64 -9.24
N GLY A 133 6.45 -4.17 -8.07
CA GLY A 133 7.17 -4.32 -6.82
C GLY A 133 8.15 -3.19 -6.49
N ASP A 134 8.38 -2.24 -7.40
CA ASP A 134 9.12 -1.02 -7.06
C ASP A 134 8.41 -0.23 -5.96
N VAL A 135 9.19 0.51 -5.17
CA VAL A 135 8.70 1.20 -3.97
C VAL A 135 8.99 2.69 -4.05
N LEU A 136 7.94 3.50 -3.92
CA LEU A 136 8.01 4.92 -3.67
C LEU A 136 7.81 5.17 -2.17
N THR A 137 8.91 5.50 -1.48
CA THR A 137 8.92 5.73 -0.03
C THR A 137 8.76 7.21 0.27
N PHE A 138 7.77 7.56 1.08
CA PHE A 138 7.57 8.88 1.66
C PHE A 138 8.10 8.90 3.09
N ARG A 139 8.86 9.94 3.45
CA ARG A 139 9.44 10.10 4.79
C ARG A 139 9.18 11.49 5.31
N THR A 140 8.98 11.59 6.62
CA THR A 140 8.83 12.87 7.31
C THR A 140 10.13 13.30 7.97
N LYS A 141 10.60 14.49 7.60
CA LYS A 141 11.72 15.19 8.24
C LYS A 141 11.20 16.33 9.11
N VAL A 142 11.90 16.58 10.19
CA VAL A 142 11.66 17.73 11.06
C VAL A 142 12.95 18.52 11.18
N TYR A 143 12.84 19.82 10.92
CA TYR A 143 13.90 20.80 11.08
C TYR A 143 13.60 21.59 12.35
N GLN A 144 14.54 21.56 13.30
CA GLN A 144 14.45 22.35 14.53
C GLN A 144 15.06 23.74 14.34
N THR A 145 14.63 24.69 15.18
CA THR A 145 15.08 26.09 15.09
C THR A 145 16.57 26.31 15.43
N ASP A 146 17.22 25.31 16.02
CA ASP A 146 18.67 25.27 16.25
C ASP A 146 19.47 24.72 15.06
N GLY A 147 18.80 24.25 14.01
CA GLY A 147 19.37 23.76 12.77
C GLY A 147 19.49 22.23 12.69
N ASP A 148 19.11 21.50 13.73
CA ASP A 148 19.12 20.04 13.70
C ASP A 148 17.98 19.47 12.83
N VAL A 149 18.26 18.33 12.19
CA VAL A 149 17.33 17.68 11.26
C VAL A 149 17.15 16.22 11.65
N TYR A 150 15.89 15.84 11.89
CA TYR A 150 15.52 14.50 12.31
C TYR A 150 14.64 13.84 11.25
N TYR A 151 14.89 12.54 11.03
CA TYR A 151 13.93 11.67 10.35
C TYR A 151 13.10 10.96 11.41
N TYR A 152 11.80 10.89 11.19
CA TYR A 152 10.99 9.96 11.97
C TYR A 152 11.35 8.52 11.66
N SER A 153 11.13 7.64 12.64
CA SER A 153 11.30 6.20 12.44
C SER A 153 10.34 5.67 11.39
N THR A 154 10.70 4.53 10.79
CA THR A 154 9.91 3.85 9.75
C THR A 154 8.49 3.51 10.21
N SER A 155 8.28 3.30 11.51
CA SER A 155 6.98 2.94 12.07
C SER A 155 6.03 4.13 12.33
N LEU A 156 6.53 5.38 12.28
CA LEU A 156 5.74 6.57 12.66
C LEU A 156 5.68 7.63 11.58
N GLY A 157 6.71 7.76 10.75
CA GLY A 157 6.84 8.87 9.80
C GLY A 157 7.01 8.48 8.34
N ASN A 158 6.97 7.18 8.04
CA ASN A 158 7.16 6.67 6.70
C ASN A 158 5.87 6.03 6.15
N TYR A 159 5.72 6.13 4.85
CA TYR A 159 4.70 5.42 4.08
C TYR A 159 5.33 4.90 2.79
N ASP A 160 5.19 3.60 2.53
CA ASP A 160 5.72 2.95 1.35
C ASP A 160 4.57 2.65 0.38
N MET A 161 4.65 3.25 -0.81
CA MET A 161 3.73 2.97 -1.91
C MET A 161 4.40 2.02 -2.89
N VAL A 162 3.87 0.80 -2.99
CA VAL A 162 4.39 -0.22 -3.91
C VAL A 162 3.66 -0.12 -5.25
N VAL A 163 4.39 -0.31 -6.35
CA VAL A 163 3.82 -0.52 -7.68
C VAL A 163 3.19 -1.91 -7.72
N ASN A 164 1.86 -1.97 -7.59
CA ASN A 164 1.12 -3.22 -7.48
C ASN A 164 0.67 -3.73 -8.85
N CYS A 165 0.73 -5.05 -9.00
CA CYS A 165 0.20 -5.75 -10.16
C CYS A 165 -1.30 -6.00 -9.98
N SER A 166 -2.11 -4.97 -10.15
CA SER A 166 -3.56 -5.03 -9.99
C SER A 166 -4.21 -3.97 -10.87
N SER A 167 -5.47 -4.16 -11.20
CA SER A 167 -6.26 -3.25 -12.02
C SER A 167 -7.06 -2.30 -11.11
N ASP A 168 -7.35 -1.08 -11.57
CA ASP A 168 -8.34 -0.24 -10.89
C ASP A 168 -9.76 -0.78 -11.13
N LEU A 169 -10.28 -1.56 -10.18
CA LEU A 169 -11.60 -2.18 -10.27
C LEU A 169 -12.67 -1.50 -9.43
N ALA A 170 -12.36 -0.45 -8.67
CA ALA A 170 -13.34 0.23 -7.82
C ALA A 170 -14.35 1.02 -8.66
N ALA A 171 -15.54 0.46 -8.87
CA ALA A 171 -16.59 1.05 -9.69
C ALA A 171 -17.96 0.35 -9.47
N SER A 172 -18.99 0.88 -10.11
CA SER A 172 -20.24 0.14 -10.32
C SER A 172 -20.16 -0.67 -11.61
N TYR A 173 -20.70 -1.89 -11.57
CA TYR A 173 -20.75 -2.81 -12.69
C TYR A 173 -22.16 -3.33 -12.92
N VAL A 174 -22.45 -3.75 -14.15
CA VAL A 174 -23.73 -4.36 -14.53
C VAL A 174 -23.52 -5.74 -15.12
N ILE A 175 -24.33 -6.69 -14.66
CA ILE A 175 -24.51 -8.01 -15.30
C ILE A 175 -25.89 -8.04 -15.96
N ASP A 176 -25.95 -8.48 -17.21
CA ASP A 176 -27.21 -8.68 -17.93
C ASP A 176 -27.82 -10.06 -17.62
N TYR A 177 -28.54 -10.16 -16.50
CA TYR A 177 -29.26 -11.39 -16.16
C TYR A 177 -30.47 -11.62 -17.08
N THR A 178 -30.94 -12.87 -17.15
CA THR A 178 -32.19 -13.20 -17.85
C THR A 178 -33.41 -12.49 -17.27
N SER A 179 -33.35 -12.06 -16.00
CA SER A 179 -34.38 -11.27 -15.32
C SER A 179 -34.27 -9.76 -15.58
N GLY A 180 -33.23 -9.31 -16.27
CA GLY A 180 -32.89 -7.91 -16.48
C GLY A 180 -31.53 -7.53 -15.87
N PRO A 181 -31.04 -6.31 -16.14
CA PRO A 181 -29.75 -5.85 -15.63
C PRO A 181 -29.72 -5.81 -14.10
N GLY A 182 -28.63 -6.31 -13.51
CA GLY A 182 -28.36 -6.21 -12.08
C GLY A 182 -27.05 -5.49 -11.82
N THR A 183 -27.07 -4.54 -10.90
CA THR A 183 -25.90 -3.74 -10.52
C THR A 183 -25.17 -4.36 -9.35
N HIS A 184 -23.84 -4.30 -9.41
CA HIS A 184 -22.92 -4.69 -8.34
C HIS A 184 -21.94 -3.55 -8.12
N VAL A 185 -21.69 -3.19 -6.86
CA VAL A 185 -20.70 -2.17 -6.50
C VAL A 185 -19.44 -2.89 -6.01
N VAL A 186 -18.31 -2.57 -6.64
CA VAL A 186 -16.98 -3.06 -6.26
C VAL A 186 -16.24 -1.93 -5.56
N THR A 187 -15.75 -2.21 -4.37
CA THR A 187 -14.97 -1.28 -3.53
C THR A 187 -13.58 -1.85 -3.32
N GLU A 188 -12.53 -1.04 -3.53
CA GLU A 188 -11.16 -1.42 -3.17
C GLU A 188 -10.99 -1.34 -1.65
N LEU A 189 -10.54 -2.44 -1.04
CA LEU A 189 -10.20 -2.49 0.38
C LEU A 189 -8.71 -2.21 0.61
N SER A 190 -7.88 -2.71 -0.30
CA SER A 190 -6.44 -2.45 -0.41
C SER A 190 -6.00 -2.76 -1.84
N PRO A 191 -4.78 -2.38 -2.29
CA PRO A 191 -4.30 -2.72 -3.63
C PRO A 191 -4.47 -4.21 -3.94
N GLY A 192 -5.23 -4.52 -4.99
CA GLY A 192 -5.48 -5.90 -5.42
C GLY A 192 -6.50 -6.68 -4.59
N LEU A 193 -7.15 -6.09 -3.58
CA LEU A 193 -8.21 -6.70 -2.77
C LEU A 193 -9.48 -5.88 -2.85
N TYR A 194 -10.55 -6.52 -3.30
CA TYR A 194 -11.83 -5.87 -3.55
C TYR A 194 -12.96 -6.55 -2.80
N GLU A 195 -13.97 -5.76 -2.42
CA GLU A 195 -15.27 -6.24 -1.95
C GLU A 195 -16.33 -5.93 -3.01
N MET A 196 -17.16 -6.91 -3.32
CA MET A 196 -18.37 -6.71 -4.10
C MET A 196 -19.59 -6.75 -3.17
N ASP A 197 -20.50 -5.80 -3.32
CA ASP A 197 -21.67 -5.60 -2.44
C ASP A 197 -22.69 -6.77 -2.46
N SER A 198 -22.61 -7.62 -3.48
CA SER A 198 -23.51 -8.76 -3.66
C SER A 198 -22.90 -9.82 -4.58
N MET A 199 -23.05 -11.10 -4.22
CA MET A 199 -22.68 -12.23 -5.07
C MET A 199 -23.47 -12.24 -6.38
N MET A 200 -22.79 -12.62 -7.46
CA MET A 200 -23.37 -12.76 -8.80
C MET A 200 -24.61 -13.68 -8.76
N GLY A 201 -25.65 -13.35 -9.51
CA GLY A 201 -26.94 -14.05 -9.46
C GLY A 201 -27.89 -13.56 -8.36
N TRP A 202 -27.41 -12.76 -7.40
CA TRP A 202 -28.23 -12.15 -6.35
C TRP A 202 -27.96 -10.64 -6.18
N PRO A 203 -28.09 -9.83 -7.26
CA PRO A 203 -27.81 -8.41 -7.22
C PRO A 203 -28.60 -7.70 -6.11
N GLY A 204 -27.93 -6.84 -5.34
CA GLY A 204 -28.55 -6.04 -4.27
C GLY A 204 -29.02 -6.82 -3.04
N SER A 205 -28.67 -8.09 -2.91
CA SER A 205 -29.09 -8.94 -1.77
C SER A 205 -28.22 -8.76 -0.51
N GLY A 206 -27.16 -7.94 -0.57
CA GLY A 206 -26.24 -7.70 0.56
C GLY A 206 -25.37 -8.91 0.93
N TYR A 207 -25.23 -9.87 0.01
CA TYR A 207 -24.33 -11.00 0.17
C TYR A 207 -22.93 -10.62 -0.30
N THR A 208 -22.22 -9.85 0.53
CA THR A 208 -20.89 -9.37 0.18
C THR A 208 -19.90 -10.51 -0.01
N ILE A 209 -18.99 -10.33 -0.94
CA ILE A 209 -17.86 -11.24 -1.17
C ILE A 209 -16.58 -10.43 -1.32
N THR A 210 -15.45 -11.03 -0.97
CA THR A 210 -14.14 -10.48 -1.31
C THR A 210 -13.46 -11.28 -2.41
N PHE A 211 -12.63 -10.60 -3.21
CA PHE A 211 -11.83 -11.22 -4.24
C PHE A 211 -10.52 -10.48 -4.45
N THR A 212 -9.51 -11.18 -4.96
CA THR A 212 -8.21 -10.61 -5.29
C THR A 212 -8.08 -10.38 -6.79
N ASP A 213 -7.35 -9.34 -7.17
CA ASP A 213 -6.77 -9.16 -8.51
C ASP A 213 -5.25 -9.20 -8.43
N THR A 214 -4.65 -10.19 -9.08
CA THR A 214 -3.20 -10.29 -9.25
C THR A 214 -2.88 -10.34 -10.74
N CYS A 215 -2.37 -9.23 -11.27
CA CYS A 215 -1.99 -9.05 -12.66
C CYS A 215 -3.14 -9.32 -13.65
N GLY A 216 -4.36 -8.89 -13.29
CA GLY A 216 -5.57 -9.11 -14.08
C GLY A 216 -6.19 -10.49 -13.88
N ILE A 217 -5.68 -11.33 -12.96
CA ILE A 217 -6.27 -12.62 -12.61
C ILE A 217 -7.09 -12.49 -11.33
N LEU A 218 -8.35 -12.88 -11.43
CA LEU A 218 -9.35 -12.70 -10.37
C LEU A 218 -9.60 -14.01 -9.63
N SER A 219 -9.65 -13.95 -8.30
CA SER A 219 -10.00 -15.09 -7.45
C SER A 219 -10.88 -14.67 -6.29
N ILE A 220 -12.06 -15.29 -6.15
CA ILE A 220 -12.91 -15.11 -4.97
C ILE A 220 -12.26 -15.75 -3.75
N ILE A 221 -12.30 -15.04 -2.62
CA ILE A 221 -11.89 -15.56 -1.32
C ILE A 221 -13.11 -16.21 -0.66
N ASN A 222 -12.94 -17.43 -0.15
CA ASN A 222 -14.02 -18.14 0.56
C ASN A 222 -14.11 -17.70 2.03
N ASP A 223 -14.54 -16.46 2.27
CA ASP A 223 -14.77 -15.85 3.58
C ASP A 223 -16.27 -15.62 3.89
N TRP A 224 -17.13 -16.26 3.10
CA TRP A 224 -18.59 -16.14 3.15
C TRP A 224 -19.19 -16.48 4.52
N GLN A 225 -20.24 -15.76 4.91
CA GLN A 225 -20.88 -15.90 6.22
C GLN A 225 -21.74 -17.16 6.41
N PHE A 226 -22.00 -17.91 5.34
CA PHE A 226 -22.82 -19.13 5.37
C PHE A 226 -21.97 -20.40 5.26
N SER A 227 -22.57 -21.56 5.48
CA SER A 227 -21.85 -22.84 5.46
C SER A 227 -21.46 -23.35 4.06
N ASN A 228 -22.00 -22.74 3.01
CA ASN A 228 -21.68 -23.09 1.62
C ASN A 228 -20.33 -22.50 1.23
N VAL A 229 -19.54 -23.26 0.48
CA VAL A 229 -18.31 -22.76 -0.14
C VAL A 229 -18.69 -21.84 -1.31
N ILE A 230 -18.09 -20.66 -1.35
CA ILE A 230 -18.10 -19.81 -2.55
C ILE A 230 -16.78 -19.93 -3.28
N TYR A 231 -16.83 -19.78 -4.58
CA TYR A 231 -15.64 -19.75 -5.42
C TYR A 231 -15.89 -18.94 -6.68
N GLY A 232 -14.80 -18.52 -7.30
CA GLY A 232 -14.82 -17.99 -8.64
C GLY A 232 -13.41 -17.63 -9.10
N GLU A 233 -13.18 -17.85 -10.38
CA GLU A 233 -11.94 -17.54 -11.09
C GLU A 233 -12.30 -16.75 -12.34
N GLY A 234 -11.46 -15.78 -12.66
CA GLY A 234 -11.74 -14.86 -13.75
C GLY A 234 -10.54 -14.03 -14.14
N TYR A 235 -10.78 -13.05 -15.00
CA TYR A 235 -9.79 -12.08 -15.42
C TYR A 235 -10.40 -10.70 -15.69
N VAL A 236 -9.55 -9.69 -15.78
CA VAL A 236 -9.92 -8.34 -16.22
C VAL A 236 -9.66 -8.23 -17.72
N ASP A 237 -10.67 -7.84 -18.49
CA ASP A 237 -10.50 -7.67 -19.95
C ASP A 237 -9.88 -6.31 -20.31
N ASN A 238 -9.61 -6.11 -21.60
CA ASN A 238 -8.98 -4.87 -22.09
C ASN A 238 -9.84 -3.61 -21.93
N ASP A 239 -11.15 -3.77 -21.72
CA ASP A 239 -12.08 -2.67 -21.51
C ASP A 239 -12.28 -2.37 -20.01
N GLY A 240 -11.56 -3.09 -19.13
CA GLY A 240 -11.67 -2.96 -17.68
C GLY A 240 -12.92 -3.64 -17.10
N ASN A 241 -13.53 -4.56 -17.84
CA ASN A 241 -14.63 -5.39 -17.33
C ASN A 241 -14.08 -6.56 -16.51
N ILE A 242 -14.87 -6.98 -15.52
CA ILE A 242 -14.59 -8.20 -14.75
C ILE A 242 -15.26 -9.39 -15.45
N VAL A 243 -14.47 -10.38 -15.85
CA VAL A 243 -14.93 -11.61 -16.49
C VAL A 243 -14.71 -12.78 -15.55
N TRP A 244 -15.79 -13.29 -14.96
CA TRP A 244 -15.78 -14.53 -14.19
C TRP A 244 -15.98 -15.72 -15.14
N GLU A 245 -14.91 -16.48 -15.38
CA GLU A 245 -14.98 -17.69 -16.21
C GLU A 245 -15.74 -18.80 -15.50
N THR A 246 -15.59 -18.86 -14.18
CA THR A 246 -16.35 -19.74 -13.31
C THR A 246 -16.65 -19.04 -12.00
N SER A 247 -17.86 -19.20 -11.47
CA SER A 247 -18.21 -18.83 -10.11
C SER A 247 -19.42 -19.62 -9.63
N GLY A 248 -19.53 -19.75 -8.31
CA GLY A 248 -20.55 -20.60 -7.73
C GLY A 248 -20.68 -20.44 -6.22
N VAL A 249 -21.82 -20.93 -5.76
CA VAL A 249 -22.05 -21.27 -4.36
C VAL A 249 -22.39 -22.76 -4.32
N GLU A 250 -21.51 -23.55 -3.72
CA GLU A 250 -21.61 -25.00 -3.70
C GLU A 250 -22.99 -25.42 -3.16
N ASN A 251 -23.64 -26.38 -3.83
CA ASN A 251 -24.99 -26.87 -3.52
C ASN A 251 -26.13 -25.86 -3.74
N VAL A 252 -25.88 -24.69 -4.36
CA VAL A 252 -26.90 -23.70 -4.71
C VAL A 252 -26.92 -23.43 -6.21
N TYR A 253 -25.81 -22.92 -6.76
CA TYR A 253 -25.56 -22.87 -8.20
C TYR A 253 -24.05 -22.99 -8.44
N ASP A 254 -23.66 -23.70 -9.49
CA ASP A 254 -22.30 -24.21 -9.64
C ASP A 254 -21.83 -24.02 -11.08
N GLY A 255 -20.66 -23.40 -11.25
CA GLY A 255 -19.97 -23.25 -12.53
C GLY A 255 -20.57 -22.22 -13.47
N SER A 256 -21.18 -21.15 -12.95
CA SER A 256 -21.71 -20.06 -13.76
C SER A 256 -20.59 -19.16 -14.28
N SER A 257 -20.75 -18.61 -15.48
CA SER A 257 -19.86 -17.58 -16.04
C SER A 257 -20.57 -16.24 -16.10
N TRP A 258 -19.88 -15.15 -15.77
CA TRP A 258 -20.44 -13.80 -15.77
C TRP A 258 -19.48 -12.79 -16.39
N ILE A 259 -20.04 -11.80 -17.09
CA ILE A 259 -19.31 -10.61 -17.50
C ILE A 259 -19.96 -9.43 -16.79
N MET A 260 -19.15 -8.67 -16.07
CA MET A 260 -19.54 -7.48 -15.35
C MET A 260 -19.04 -6.26 -16.12
N TYR A 261 -19.94 -5.50 -16.72
CA TYR A 261 -19.59 -4.32 -17.51
C TYR A 261 -19.45 -3.10 -16.62
N ARG A 262 -18.27 -2.46 -16.64
CA ARG A 262 -18.01 -1.22 -15.89
C ARG A 262 -18.97 -0.11 -16.37
N GLN A 263 -19.53 0.66 -15.44
CA GLN A 263 -20.47 1.76 -15.72
C GLN A 263 -19.79 3.14 -15.69
#